data_AF-A0A2T6AHL3-F1
#
_entry.id   AF-A0A2T6AHL3-F1
#
_cell.length_a   1.000
_cell.length_b   1.000
_cell.length_c   1.000
_cell.angle_alpha   90.00
_cell.angle_beta   90.00
_cell.angle_gamma   90.00
#
_symmetry.space_group_name_H-M   'P 1'
#
loop_
_entity.id
_entity.type
_entity.pdbx_description
1 polymer ?
#
loop_
_entity_poly.entity_id
_entity_poly.type
_entity_poly.pdbx_seq_one_letter_code
_entity_poly.pdbx_strand_id
1 'polypeptide(L)'
;MEPIRKNYSYNSGFKIPEDYFRDFEEKMMRQLESENSVELPVLNSGFTTPEGYFERIEDNILTKVDTPKPKVIRLFKKEYLFYAAAVAAIFVMFLGNFFNGGINDPVGWDDVEVSAMENYIDEGYDMGYIDLNTSDYSDFMFQGNQLVNDEDFNSMNSEAVFEYIDENIEDPTFILE
;
A
#
# COMPACT_ATOMS: atom_id res chain seq x y z
N MET A 1 -8.67 -4.66 -28.44
CA MET A 1 -9.00 -4.96 -27.03
C MET A 1 -10.38 -5.56 -26.99
N GLU A 2 -10.48 -6.84 -26.66
CA GLU A 2 -11.76 -7.52 -26.47
C GLU A 2 -12.36 -7.12 -25.11
N PRO A 3 -13.68 -6.89 -25.02
CA PRO A 3 -14.31 -6.53 -23.75
C PRO A 3 -14.43 -7.76 -22.85
N ILE A 4 -13.86 -7.66 -21.63
CA ILE A 4 -13.99 -8.66 -20.57
C ILE A 4 -15.47 -8.77 -20.18
N ARG A 5 -16.11 -9.90 -20.48
CA ARG A 5 -17.47 -10.19 -20.03
C ARG A 5 -17.42 -10.57 -18.55
N LYS A 6 -17.84 -9.68 -17.65
CA LYS A 6 -18.11 -10.04 -16.25
C LYS A 6 -19.24 -11.06 -16.22
N ASN A 7 -18.94 -12.30 -15.83
CA ASN A 7 -19.96 -13.30 -15.49
C ASN A 7 -20.62 -12.88 -14.18
N TYR A 8 -21.86 -12.40 -14.25
CA TYR A 8 -22.68 -12.21 -13.06
C TYR A 8 -23.05 -13.59 -12.51
N SER A 9 -22.72 -13.85 -11.24
CA SER A 9 -23.23 -15.01 -10.52
C SER A 9 -24.76 -14.91 -10.49
N TYR A 10 -25.45 -15.94 -10.98
CA TYR A 10 -26.91 -16.03 -11.03
C TYR A 10 -27.59 -16.09 -9.64
N ASN A 11 -26.81 -16.07 -8.56
CA ASN A 11 -27.31 -16.05 -7.19
C ASN A 11 -27.09 -14.68 -6.57
N SER A 12 -28.00 -13.74 -6.83
CA SER A 12 -27.98 -12.39 -6.26
C SER A 12 -28.27 -12.35 -4.74
N GLY A 13 -28.53 -13.50 -4.10
CA GLY A 13 -28.90 -13.58 -2.68
C GLY A 13 -30.31 -13.06 -2.36
N PHE A 14 -30.91 -12.30 -3.27
CA PHE A 14 -32.29 -11.81 -3.16
C PHE A 14 -33.26 -12.85 -3.71
N LYS A 15 -34.08 -13.43 -2.82
CA LYS A 15 -35.22 -14.26 -3.20
C LYS A 15 -36.48 -13.44 -3.01
N ILE A 16 -37.31 -13.38 -4.04
CA ILE A 16 -38.65 -12.79 -3.94
C ILE A 16 -39.62 -13.82 -3.36
N PRO A 17 -40.67 -13.36 -2.65
CA PRO A 17 -41.77 -14.23 -2.24
C PRO A 17 -42.40 -14.93 -3.45
N GLU A 18 -42.93 -16.13 -3.21
CA GLU A 18 -43.78 -16.81 -4.19
C GLU A 18 -44.94 -15.88 -4.57
N ASP A 19 -45.26 -15.80 -5.87
CA ASP A 19 -46.33 -14.98 -6.42
C ASP A 19 -46.20 -13.44 -6.31
N TYR A 20 -45.03 -12.90 -5.90
CA TYR A 20 -44.80 -11.44 -5.80
C TYR A 20 -45.29 -10.65 -7.03
N PHE A 21 -44.92 -11.09 -8.24
CA PHE A 21 -45.28 -10.38 -9.47
C PHE A 21 -46.77 -10.47 -9.81
N ARG A 22 -47.40 -11.61 -9.52
CA ARG A 22 -48.84 -11.80 -9.74
C ARG A 22 -49.66 -10.90 -8.81
N ASP A 23 -49.29 -10.89 -7.53
CA ASP A 23 -49.96 -10.05 -6.54
C ASP A 23 -49.68 -8.55 -6.78
N PHE A 24 -48.47 -8.21 -7.23
CA PHE A 24 -48.11 -6.84 -7.62
C PHE A 24 -48.96 -6.36 -8.79
N GLU A 25 -49.08 -7.15 -9.86
CA GLU A 25 -49.88 -6.81 -11.03
C GLU A 25 -51.35 -6.63 -10.66
N GLU A 26 -51.92 -7.55 -9.86
CA GLU A 26 -53.30 -7.45 -9.39
C GLU A 26 -53.52 -6.23 -8.49
N LYS A 27 -52.55 -5.87 -7.63
CA LYS A 27 -52.61 -4.65 -6.81
C LYS A 27 -52.53 -3.39 -7.67
N MET A 28 -51.61 -3.35 -8.64
CA MET A 28 -51.44 -2.23 -9.55
C MET A 28 -52.71 -2.01 -10.40
N MET A 29 -53.26 -3.07 -10.98
CA MET A 29 -54.48 -2.98 -11.80
C MET A 29 -55.69 -2.54 -10.95
N ARG A 30 -55.86 -3.09 -9.74
CA ARG A 30 -56.90 -2.60 -8.82
C ARG A 30 -56.74 -1.12 -8.46
N GLN A 31 -55.51 -0.64 -8.33
CA GLN A 31 -55.25 0.77 -8.05
C GLN A 31 -55.56 1.65 -9.26
N LEU A 32 -55.23 1.22 -10.47
CA LEU A 32 -55.59 1.94 -11.70
C LEU A 32 -57.10 1.92 -11.96
N GLU A 33 -57.79 0.80 -11.71
CA GLU A 33 -59.24 0.70 -11.82
C GLU A 33 -59.97 1.56 -10.77
N SER A 34 -59.45 1.62 -9.54
CA SER A 34 -59.98 2.52 -8.51
C SER A 34 -59.72 3.99 -8.84
N GLU A 35 -58.55 4.33 -9.40
CA GLU A 35 -58.20 5.66 -9.90
C GLU A 35 -58.99 6.08 -11.16
N ASN A 36 -59.55 5.15 -11.95
CA ASN A 36 -60.47 5.50 -13.05
C ASN A 36 -61.90 5.86 -12.56
N SER A 37 -62.24 5.52 -11.32
CA SER A 37 -63.55 5.83 -10.69
C SER A 37 -63.53 7.06 -9.78
N VAL A 38 -62.33 7.54 -9.44
CA VAL A 38 -62.10 8.81 -8.75
C VAL A 38 -61.60 9.77 -9.82
N GLU A 39 -62.29 10.88 -10.05
CA GLU A 39 -61.76 11.96 -10.90
C GLU A 39 -60.30 12.20 -10.50
N LEU A 40 -59.36 11.89 -11.40
CA LEU A 40 -57.94 12.21 -11.23
C LEU A 40 -57.89 13.64 -10.69
N PRO A 41 -57.25 13.91 -9.53
CA PRO A 41 -57.29 15.21 -8.92
C PRO A 41 -56.90 16.24 -9.97
N VAL A 42 -57.89 17.06 -10.35
CA VAL A 42 -57.83 18.05 -11.43
C VAL A 42 -56.45 18.65 -11.42
N LEU A 43 -55.67 18.39 -12.49
CA LEU A 43 -54.33 18.81 -12.90
C LEU A 43 -53.59 19.92 -12.11
N ASN A 44 -53.74 19.98 -10.79
CA ASN A 44 -52.93 20.71 -9.83
C ASN A 44 -51.78 19.79 -9.45
N SER A 45 -51.19 19.14 -10.47
CA SER A 45 -49.89 18.52 -10.31
C SER A 45 -49.00 19.65 -9.81
N GLY A 46 -48.33 19.48 -8.67
CA GLY A 46 -47.46 20.49 -8.07
C GLY A 46 -46.27 20.90 -8.96
N PHE A 47 -46.27 20.47 -10.22
CA PHE A 47 -45.31 20.77 -11.27
C PHE A 47 -45.81 21.93 -12.12
N THR A 48 -46.13 23.05 -11.48
CA THR A 48 -46.28 24.32 -12.20
C THR A 48 -44.94 25.04 -12.17
N THR A 49 -44.54 25.62 -13.31
CA THR A 49 -43.35 26.46 -13.35
C THR A 49 -43.70 27.85 -12.83
N PRO A 50 -42.77 28.55 -12.15
CA PRO A 50 -43.00 29.93 -11.75
C PRO A 50 -43.31 30.81 -12.95
N GLU A 51 -44.16 31.82 -12.75
CA GLU A 51 -44.46 32.82 -13.78
C GLU A 51 -43.17 33.46 -14.31
N GLY A 52 -43.03 33.53 -15.63
CA GLY A 52 -41.85 34.11 -16.28
C GLY A 52 -40.61 33.21 -16.30
N TYR A 53 -40.72 31.91 -15.98
CA TYR A 53 -39.55 31.00 -15.93
C TYR A 53 -38.86 30.87 -17.29
N PHE A 54 -39.61 30.62 -18.36
CA PHE A 54 -39.06 30.41 -19.70
C PHE A 54 -38.63 31.73 -20.36
N GLU A 55 -39.15 32.85 -19.90
CA GLU A 55 -38.78 34.20 -20.34
C GLU A 55 -37.43 34.60 -19.72
N ARG A 56 -37.17 34.26 -18.46
CA ARG A 56 -35.92 34.63 -17.75
C ARG A 56 -34.79 33.62 -17.92
N ILE A 57 -35.07 32.37 -18.28
CA ILE A 57 -34.05 31.32 -18.35
C ILE A 57 -32.99 31.62 -19.41
N GLU A 58 -33.39 32.18 -20.56
CA GLU A 58 -32.49 32.53 -21.65
C GLU A 58 -31.46 33.58 -21.19
N ASP A 59 -31.95 34.69 -20.63
CA ASP A 59 -31.11 35.78 -20.09
C ASP A 59 -30.17 35.26 -18.98
N ASN A 60 -30.67 34.42 -18.08
CA ASN A 60 -29.88 33.85 -16.99
C ASN A 60 -28.74 32.95 -17.49
N ILE A 61 -28.96 32.22 -18.58
CA ILE A 61 -27.93 31.38 -19.20
C ILE A 61 -26.88 32.26 -19.88
N LEU A 62 -27.31 33.23 -20.71
CA LEU A 62 -26.40 34.13 -21.42
C LEU A 62 -25.50 34.92 -20.45
N THR A 63 -26.06 35.41 -19.34
CA THR A 63 -25.31 36.13 -18.31
C THR A 63 -24.25 35.26 -17.62
N LYS A 64 -24.49 33.94 -17.48
CA LYS A 64 -23.53 33.00 -16.90
C LYS A 64 -22.44 32.57 -17.89
N VAL A 65 -22.76 32.57 -19.19
CA VAL A 65 -21.82 32.20 -20.25
C VAL A 65 -20.86 33.34 -20.58
N ASP A 66 -21.31 34.60 -20.48
CA ASP A 66 -20.47 35.79 -20.71
C ASP A 66 -19.60 36.19 -19.50
N THR A 67 -19.23 35.20 -18.67
CA THR A 67 -18.29 35.46 -17.58
C THR A 67 -16.92 35.75 -18.16
N PRO A 68 -16.23 36.82 -17.70
CA PRO A 68 -14.92 37.18 -18.22
C PRO A 68 -13.97 36.00 -17.99
N LYS A 69 -13.33 35.53 -19.06
CA LYS A 69 -12.37 34.42 -19.03
C LYS A 69 -11.40 34.65 -17.85
N PRO A 70 -11.25 33.68 -16.94
CA PRO A 70 -10.34 33.84 -15.81
C PRO A 70 -8.93 34.14 -16.34
N LYS A 71 -8.24 35.09 -15.71
CA LYS A 71 -6.87 35.47 -16.08
C LYS A 71 -5.95 34.27 -15.86
N VAL A 72 -5.75 33.46 -16.91
CA VAL A 72 -4.86 32.31 -16.86
C VAL A 72 -3.41 32.78 -16.79
N ILE A 73 -2.71 32.38 -15.73
CA ILE A 73 -1.26 32.52 -15.62
C ILE A 73 -0.62 31.18 -15.94
N ARG A 74 0.49 31.20 -16.68
CA ARG A 74 1.25 29.98 -16.98
C ARG A 74 1.94 29.50 -15.71
N LEU A 75 1.65 28.27 -15.27
CA LEU A 75 2.16 27.70 -14.01
C LEU A 75 3.67 27.45 -14.04
N PHE A 76 4.21 26.98 -15.18
CA PHE A 76 5.64 26.74 -15.34
C PHE A 76 6.28 27.77 -16.28
N LYS A 77 7.06 28.67 -15.69
CA LYS A 77 7.90 29.61 -16.44
C LYS A 77 9.27 28.97 -16.67
N LYS A 78 9.66 28.82 -17.94
CA LYS A 78 10.93 28.16 -18.33
C LYS A 78 12.17 28.79 -17.69
N GLU A 79 12.12 30.09 -17.40
CA GLU A 79 13.21 30.83 -16.75
C GLU A 79 13.53 30.29 -15.34
N TYR A 80 12.51 29.92 -14.57
CA TYR A 80 12.72 29.36 -13.22
C TYR A 80 13.08 27.86 -13.26
N LEU A 81 12.72 27.14 -14.32
CA LEU A 81 13.09 25.73 -14.49
C LEU A 81 14.60 25.58 -14.65
N PHE A 82 15.26 26.47 -15.42
CA PHE A 82 16.72 26.43 -15.54
C PHE A 82 17.43 26.78 -14.23
N TYR A 83 16.89 27.73 -13.46
CA TYR A 83 17.42 28.07 -12.14
C TYR A 83 17.26 26.91 -11.14
N ALA A 84 16.08 26.30 -11.08
CA ALA A 84 15.82 25.13 -10.22
C ALA A 84 16.71 23.93 -10.61
N ALA A 85 16.93 23.70 -11.90
CA ALA A 85 17.82 22.64 -12.39
C ALA A 85 19.28 22.88 -11.97
N ALA A 86 19.77 24.13 -12.00
CA ALA A 86 21.12 24.45 -11.52
C ALA A 86 21.28 24.20 -10.02
N VAL A 87 20.30 24.58 -9.21
CA VAL A 87 20.28 24.29 -7.76
C VAL A 87 20.27 22.78 -7.50
N ALA A 88 19.42 22.03 -8.21
CA ALA A 88 19.40 20.57 -8.13
C ALA A 88 20.73 19.93 -8.53
N ALA A 89 21.41 20.44 -9.56
CA ALA A 89 22.72 19.96 -9.97
C ALA A 89 23.79 20.16 -8.88
N ILE A 90 23.74 21.27 -8.14
CA ILE A 90 24.62 21.50 -6.98
C ILE A 90 24.33 20.48 -5.87
N PHE A 91 23.05 20.22 -5.58
CA PHE A 91 22.68 19.17 -4.62
C PHE A 91 23.13 17.77 -5.07
N VAL A 92 22.97 17.44 -6.35
CA VAL A 92 23.46 16.18 -6.92
C VAL A 92 24.99 16.12 -6.89
N MET A 93 25.70 17.23 -7.07
CA MET A 93 27.15 17.25 -6.97
C MET A 93 27.64 17.09 -5.51
N PHE A 94 26.91 17.67 -4.56
CA PHE A 94 27.22 17.59 -3.14
C PHE A 94 26.82 16.25 -2.51
N LEU A 95 25.63 15.73 -2.83
CA LEU A 95 25.07 14.48 -2.31
C LEU A 95 25.31 13.26 -3.20
N GLY A 96 25.72 13.44 -4.45
CA GLY A 96 25.94 12.34 -5.39
C GLY A 96 27.07 11.41 -4.98
N ASN A 97 28.01 11.89 -4.16
CA ASN A 97 29.04 11.06 -3.55
C ASN A 97 28.56 10.28 -2.32
N PHE A 98 27.44 10.67 -1.69
CA PHE A 98 26.88 9.96 -0.54
C PHE A 98 26.37 8.57 -0.92
N PHE A 99 25.92 8.39 -2.17
CA PHE A 99 25.45 7.11 -2.70
C PHE A 99 26.49 6.38 -3.57
N ASN A 100 27.69 6.97 -3.77
CA ASN A 100 28.77 6.38 -4.57
C ASN A 100 29.74 5.53 -3.73
N GLY A 101 29.42 5.29 -2.46
CA GLY A 101 29.97 4.17 -1.70
C GLY A 101 29.40 2.88 -2.26
N GLY A 102 30.01 2.37 -3.33
CA GLY A 102 29.75 1.02 -3.79
C GLY A 102 30.03 0.07 -2.63
N ILE A 103 29.06 -0.79 -2.33
CA ILE A 103 29.19 -1.92 -1.40
C ILE A 103 30.12 -2.94 -2.06
N ASN A 104 31.42 -2.61 -2.17
CA ASN A 104 32.45 -3.49 -2.72
C ASN A 104 33.50 -3.85 -1.67
N ASP A 105 33.45 -3.23 -0.49
CA ASP A 105 34.20 -3.73 0.65
C ASP A 105 33.41 -4.95 1.18
N PRO A 106 34.03 -6.14 1.22
CA PRO A 106 33.40 -7.29 1.85
C PRO A 106 33.19 -6.94 3.32
N VAL A 107 31.94 -6.92 3.77
CA VAL A 107 31.60 -6.76 5.19
C VAL A 107 32.31 -7.86 5.96
N GLY A 108 33.26 -7.47 6.80
CA GLY A 108 34.04 -8.38 7.63
C GLY A 108 33.47 -8.48 9.04
N TRP A 109 33.94 -9.45 9.81
CA TRP A 109 33.59 -9.57 11.24
C TRP A 109 34.01 -8.35 12.06
N ASP A 110 35.02 -7.61 11.60
CA ASP A 110 35.47 -6.35 12.21
C ASP A 110 34.44 -5.21 12.06
N ASP A 111 33.50 -5.32 11.12
CA ASP A 111 32.43 -4.34 10.89
C ASP A 111 31.18 -4.61 11.75
N VAL A 112 31.13 -5.76 12.44
CA VAL A 112 30.02 -6.12 13.32
C VAL A 112 30.16 -5.37 14.64
N GLU A 113 29.23 -4.46 14.92
CA GLU A 113 29.20 -3.73 16.18
C GLU A 113 28.84 -4.66 17.34
N VAL A 114 29.54 -4.53 18.47
CA VAL A 114 29.29 -5.35 19.68
C VAL A 114 27.83 -5.28 20.13
N SER A 115 27.18 -4.12 20.00
CA SER A 115 25.75 -3.98 20.34
C SER A 115 24.83 -4.77 19.41
N ALA A 116 25.22 -4.99 18.15
CA ALA A 116 24.46 -5.84 17.24
C ALA A 116 24.55 -7.31 17.68
N MET A 117 25.73 -7.73 18.16
CA MET A 117 25.93 -9.08 18.71
C MET A 117 25.17 -9.28 20.03
N GLU A 118 25.20 -8.29 20.92
CA GLU A 118 24.44 -8.32 22.18
C GLU A 118 22.94 -8.46 21.91
N ASN A 119 22.39 -7.64 20.99
CA ASN A 119 20.98 -7.73 20.63
C ASN A 119 20.62 -9.08 20.00
N TYR A 120 21.46 -9.61 19.11
CA TYR A 120 21.22 -10.93 18.49
C TYR A 120 21.16 -12.05 19.54
N ILE A 121 22.06 -12.02 20.52
CA ILE A 121 22.11 -13.00 21.59
C ILE A 121 20.87 -12.86 22.49
N ASP A 122 20.54 -11.64 22.92
CA ASP A 122 19.39 -11.38 23.79
C ASP A 122 18.06 -11.77 23.12
N GLU A 123 17.88 -11.44 21.83
CA GLU A 123 16.71 -11.85 21.05
C GLU A 123 16.64 -13.36 20.87
N GLY A 124 17.78 -14.01 20.60
CA GLY A 124 17.86 -15.47 20.49
C GLY A 124 17.51 -16.20 21.79
N TYR A 125 17.84 -15.61 22.95
CA TYR A 125 17.42 -16.11 24.26
C TYR A 125 15.92 -15.91 24.50
N ASP A 126 15.36 -14.76 24.16
CA ASP A 126 13.93 -14.46 24.37
C ASP A 126 13.01 -15.28 23.45
N MET A 127 13.43 -15.49 22.20
CA MET A 127 12.73 -16.36 21.24
C MET A 127 12.96 -17.87 21.47
N GLY A 128 13.89 -18.23 22.36
CA GLY A 128 14.15 -19.63 22.75
C GLY A 128 14.93 -20.46 21.72
N TYR A 129 15.64 -19.82 20.78
CA TYR A 129 16.55 -20.49 19.83
C TYR A 129 17.94 -20.70 20.43
N ILE A 130 18.34 -19.85 21.38
CA ILE A 130 19.61 -19.93 22.09
C ILE A 130 19.28 -20.32 23.54
N ASP A 131 19.52 -21.59 23.90
CA ASP A 131 19.38 -22.10 25.28
C ASP A 131 20.76 -22.52 25.80
N LEU A 132 21.57 -21.53 26.19
CA LEU A 132 22.88 -21.79 26.79
C LEU A 132 22.77 -21.69 28.31
N ASN A 133 23.00 -22.80 29.02
CA ASN A 133 23.16 -22.75 30.46
C ASN A 133 24.62 -22.45 30.83
N THR A 134 24.83 -21.91 32.04
CA THR A 134 26.17 -21.59 32.57
C THR A 134 27.13 -22.80 32.53
N SER A 135 26.60 -24.02 32.59
CA SER A 135 27.35 -25.28 32.41
C SER A 135 27.84 -25.49 30.98
N ASP A 136 27.05 -25.11 29.99
CA ASP A 136 27.29 -25.39 28.58
C ASP A 136 28.37 -24.44 28.05
N TYR A 137 28.37 -23.19 28.53
CA TYR A 137 29.47 -22.23 28.34
C TYR A 137 30.83 -22.79 28.74
N SER A 138 30.88 -23.58 29.82
CA SER A 138 32.14 -24.20 30.24
C SER A 138 32.58 -25.30 29.27
N ASP A 139 31.66 -26.08 28.71
CA ASP A 139 32.02 -27.14 27.75
C ASP A 139 32.56 -26.54 26.44
N PHE A 140 31.99 -25.42 25.97
CA PHE A 140 32.48 -24.71 24.78
C PHE A 140 33.84 -24.02 25.00
N MET A 141 34.07 -23.47 26.19
CA MET A 141 35.36 -22.85 26.55
C MET A 141 36.47 -23.87 26.80
N PHE A 142 36.12 -25.12 27.07
CA PHE A 142 37.04 -26.19 27.43
C PHE A 142 36.93 -27.39 26.47
N GLN A 143 37.50 -27.30 25.27
CA GLN A 143 37.55 -28.45 24.37
C GLN A 143 38.58 -29.47 24.89
N GLY A 144 38.12 -30.59 25.48
CA GLY A 144 38.99 -31.68 25.95
C GLY A 144 39.93 -31.29 27.09
N ASN A 145 39.43 -30.53 28.08
CA ASN A 145 40.19 -30.02 29.24
C ASN A 145 41.27 -28.95 28.91
N GLN A 146 41.29 -28.40 27.70
CA GLN A 146 42.14 -27.25 27.36
C GLN A 146 41.27 -26.00 27.16
N LEU A 147 41.71 -24.87 27.70
CA LEU A 147 41.09 -23.56 27.44
C LEU A 147 41.24 -23.27 25.95
N VAL A 148 40.13 -23.07 25.25
CA VAL A 148 40.14 -22.58 23.87
C VAL A 148 40.69 -21.16 23.89
N ASN A 149 41.82 -20.93 23.21
CA ASN A 149 42.44 -19.60 23.11
C ASN A 149 42.19 -19.00 21.72
N ASP A 150 42.26 -17.67 21.62
CA ASP A 150 42.13 -16.94 20.34
C ASP A 150 43.15 -17.43 19.28
N GLU A 151 44.27 -17.99 19.72
CA GLU A 151 45.29 -18.60 18.85
C GLU A 151 44.80 -19.85 18.10
N ASP A 152 43.84 -20.60 18.66
CA ASP A 152 43.28 -21.80 18.03
C ASP A 152 42.44 -21.44 16.80
N PHE A 153 41.73 -20.31 16.87
CA PHE A 153 40.92 -19.77 15.78
C PHE A 153 41.76 -19.18 14.63
N ASN A 154 42.98 -18.70 14.92
CA ASN A 154 43.88 -18.18 13.89
C ASN A 154 44.33 -19.24 12.87
N SER A 155 44.24 -20.52 13.23
CA SER A 155 44.58 -21.65 12.34
C SER A 155 43.40 -22.13 11.50
N MET A 156 42.18 -21.66 11.79
CA MET A 156 40.98 -22.08 11.10
C MET A 156 40.85 -21.35 9.77
N ASN A 157 40.65 -22.11 8.69
CA ASN A 157 40.43 -21.53 7.38
C ASN A 157 39.02 -20.91 7.33
N SER A 158 38.95 -19.60 7.08
CA SER A 158 37.69 -18.84 7.03
C SER A 158 36.69 -19.39 6.01
N GLU A 159 37.16 -19.96 4.90
CA GLU A 159 36.31 -20.57 3.87
C GLU A 159 35.64 -21.85 4.37
N ALA A 160 36.40 -22.71 5.06
CA ALA A 160 35.87 -23.96 5.61
C ALA A 160 34.85 -23.71 6.73
N VAL A 161 35.04 -22.64 7.52
CA VAL A 161 34.07 -22.20 8.52
C VAL A 161 32.80 -21.68 7.86
N PHE A 162 32.95 -20.91 6.77
CA PHE A 162 31.82 -20.39 6.01
C PHE A 162 30.99 -21.50 5.37
N GLU A 163 31.65 -22.48 4.74
CA GLU A 163 31.03 -23.66 4.14
C GLU A 163 30.27 -24.50 5.18
N TYR A 164 30.87 -24.70 6.37
CA TYR A 164 30.21 -25.42 7.46
C TYR A 164 28.94 -24.72 7.95
N ILE A 165 28.99 -23.39 8.10
CA ILE A 165 27.83 -22.61 8.54
C ILE A 165 26.73 -22.63 7.47
N ASP A 166 27.08 -22.48 6.19
CA ASP A 166 26.14 -22.54 5.07
C ASP A 166 25.46 -23.92 4.95
N GLU A 167 26.22 -25.01 5.20
CA GLU A 167 25.68 -26.37 5.15
C GLU A 167 24.76 -26.71 6.35
N ASN A 168 24.96 -26.07 7.51
CA ASN A 168 24.24 -26.38 8.76
C ASN A 168 23.18 -25.35 9.17
N ILE A 169 23.01 -24.25 8.42
CA ILE A 169 21.89 -23.32 8.62
C ILE A 169 20.65 -23.88 7.90
N GLU A 170 19.64 -24.29 8.68
CA GLU A 170 18.44 -24.93 8.14
C GLU A 170 17.53 -23.99 7.34
N ASP A 171 17.64 -22.66 7.48
CA ASP A 171 16.97 -21.70 6.58
C ASP A 171 17.59 -20.28 6.69
N PRO A 172 18.12 -19.70 5.59
CA PRO A 172 18.69 -18.34 5.59
C PRO A 172 17.66 -17.22 5.86
N THR A 173 16.36 -17.54 5.91
CA THR A 173 15.32 -16.56 6.26
C THR A 173 15.27 -16.19 7.75
N PHE A 174 15.85 -16.99 8.65
CA PHE A 174 15.90 -16.68 10.09
C PHE A 174 16.96 -15.63 10.47
N ILE A 175 17.88 -15.28 9.56
CA ILE A 175 18.94 -14.28 9.79
C ILE A 175 18.43 -12.86 9.45
N LEU A 176 17.26 -12.74 8.82
CA LEU A 176 16.75 -11.50 8.21
C LEU A 176 15.37 -11.06 8.72
N GLU A 177 14.84 -11.68 9.78
CA GLU A 177 13.63 -11.23 10.49
C GLU A 177 13.96 -10.69 11.88
#